data_AF-A0A522QJZ2-F1
#
_entry.id   AF-A0A522QJZ2-F1
#
_cell.length_a   1.000
_cell.length_b   1.000
_cell.length_c   1.000
_cell.angle_alpha   90.00
_cell.angle_beta   90.00
_cell.angle_gamma   90.00
#
_symmetry.space_group_name_H-M   'P 1'
#
loop_
_entity.id
_entity.type
_entity.pdbx_description
1 polymer ?
#
loop_
_entity_poly.entity_id
_entity_poly.type
_entity_poly.pdbx_seq_one_letter_code
_entity_poly.pdbx_strand_id
1 'polypeptide(L)'
;MAALAATTIAPAMAQENPFRDVPTNSWAYQAIQKLYADGLVEGYPGGYFKGQRPLTRYEAAVLTERVVKKLEEELAKPEEAAKVNADDIAAVKKLVDEYGSDIKDLQKDVAGLKDQVAKNSS
;
A
#
# COMPACT_ATOMS: atom_id res chain seq x y z
N MET A 1 30.61 -29.88 7.88
CA MET A 1 30.18 -29.16 6.66
C MET A 1 29.76 -27.76 7.09
N ALA A 2 30.56 -26.74 6.78
CA ALA A 2 30.25 -25.36 7.12
C ALA A 2 29.47 -24.72 5.97
N ALA A 3 28.22 -24.34 6.22
CA ALA A 3 27.43 -23.58 5.27
C ALA A 3 27.86 -22.11 5.33
N LEU A 4 28.54 -21.65 4.28
CA LEU A 4 28.82 -20.23 4.06
C LEU A 4 27.51 -19.57 3.63
N ALA A 5 26.90 -18.79 4.53
CA ALA A 5 25.80 -17.89 4.18
C ALA A 5 26.40 -16.72 3.38
N ALA A 6 26.17 -16.71 2.06
CA ALA A 6 26.50 -15.59 1.21
C ALA A 6 25.48 -14.47 1.44
N THR A 7 25.83 -13.49 2.27
CA THR A 7 25.08 -12.24 2.40
C THR A 7 25.22 -11.46 1.10
N THR A 8 24.22 -11.52 0.23
CA THR A 8 24.14 -10.64 -0.94
C THR A 8 23.90 -9.21 -0.46
N ILE A 9 24.93 -8.38 -0.52
CA ILE A 9 24.77 -6.93 -0.39
C ILE A 9 24.05 -6.48 -1.66
N ALA A 10 22.74 -6.25 -1.55
CA ALA A 10 21.99 -5.59 -2.62
C ALA A 10 22.60 -4.19 -2.82
N PRO A 11 23.00 -3.81 -4.04
CA PRO A 11 23.44 -2.44 -4.29
C PRO A 11 22.25 -1.54 -3.99
N ALA A 12 22.41 -0.63 -3.02
CA ALA A 12 21.53 0.52 -2.90
C ALA A 12 21.60 1.22 -4.25
N MET A 13 20.49 1.21 -5.01
CA MET A 13 20.41 1.94 -6.27
C MET A 13 20.57 3.42 -5.92
N ALA A 14 21.79 3.92 -6.00
CA ALA A 14 22.06 5.34 -5.93
C ALA A 14 21.42 5.93 -7.18
N GLN A 15 20.24 6.53 -7.00
CA GLN A 15 19.57 7.22 -8.09
C GLN A 15 20.50 8.35 -8.54
N GLU A 16 21.07 8.20 -9.73
CA GLU A 16 21.99 9.18 -10.29
C GLU A 16 21.29 10.54 -10.31
N ASN A 17 22.03 11.59 -9.94
CA ASN A 17 21.48 12.93 -9.93
C ASN A 17 21.17 13.38 -11.36
N PRO A 18 19.89 13.54 -11.74
CA PRO A 18 19.54 13.89 -13.12
C PRO A 18 19.88 15.35 -13.46
N PHE A 19 20.15 16.19 -12.44
CA PHE A 19 20.35 17.63 -12.63
C PHE A 19 21.70 18.11 -12.10
N ARG A 20 22.48 18.74 -13.00
CA ARG A 20 23.83 19.25 -12.72
C ARG A 20 23.85 20.44 -11.78
N ASP A 21 22.76 21.22 -11.76
CA ASP A 21 22.60 22.43 -10.95
C ASP A 21 21.79 22.19 -9.67
N VAL A 22 21.57 20.93 -9.29
CA VAL A 22 20.91 20.56 -8.02
C VAL A 22 21.91 19.78 -7.16
N PRO A 23 22.66 20.45 -6.27
CA PRO A 23 23.59 19.77 -5.37
C PRO A 23 22.87 18.81 -4.42
N THR A 24 23.54 17.71 -4.04
CA THR A 24 23.01 16.72 -3.09
C THR A 24 22.72 17.28 -1.70
N ASN A 25 23.41 18.35 -1.30
CA ASN A 25 23.18 19.08 -0.05
C ASN A 25 22.10 20.18 -0.17
N SER A 26 21.41 20.29 -1.31
CA SER A 26 20.29 21.22 -1.45
C SER A 26 19.09 20.74 -0.66
N TRP A 27 18.42 21.66 0.05
CA TRP A 27 17.15 21.36 0.74
C TRP A 27 16.09 20.78 -0.21
N ALA A 28 16.14 21.15 -1.50
CA ALA A 28 15.19 20.72 -2.51
C ALA A 28 15.60 19.40 -3.19
N TYR A 29 16.79 18.85 -2.90
CA TYR A 29 17.35 17.71 -3.62
C TYR A 29 16.40 16.51 -3.66
N GLN A 30 15.92 16.07 -2.50
CA GLN A 30 15.03 14.91 -2.40
C GLN A 30 13.69 15.14 -3.09
N ALA A 31 13.13 16.34 -2.95
CA ALA A 31 11.86 16.69 -3.59
C ALA A 31 11.99 16.68 -5.12
N ILE A 32 13.05 17.27 -5.65
CA ILE A 32 13.31 17.32 -7.10
C ILE A 32 13.56 15.92 -7.66
N GLN A 33 14.35 15.09 -6.96
CA GLN A 33 14.59 13.69 -7.31
C GLN A 33 13.28 12.89 -7.41
N LYS A 34 12.38 13.05 -6.44
CA LYS A 34 11.07 12.40 -6.44
C LYS A 34 10.22 12.88 -7.62
N LEU A 35 10.13 14.20 -7.82
CA LEU A 35 9.35 14.77 -8.93
C LEU A 35 9.88 14.31 -10.30
N TYR A 36 11.19 14.13 -10.44
CA TYR A 36 11.79 13.57 -11.65
C TYR A 36 11.46 12.09 -11.83
N ALA A 37 11.59 11.30 -10.77
CA ALA A 37 11.23 9.88 -10.79
C ALA A 37 9.75 9.64 -11.14
N ASP A 38 8.88 10.52 -10.66
CA ASP A 38 7.44 10.48 -10.92
C ASP A 38 7.07 11.04 -12.31
N GLY A 39 8.05 11.50 -13.11
CA GLY A 39 7.83 12.07 -14.44
C GLY A 39 7.15 13.44 -14.44
N LEU A 40 7.01 14.08 -13.27
CA LEU A 40 6.36 15.38 -13.12
C LEU A 40 7.28 16.51 -13.61
N VAL A 41 8.59 16.35 -13.42
CA VAL A 41 9.62 17.31 -13.85
C VAL A 41 10.64 16.60 -14.74
N GLU A 42 10.95 17.18 -15.90
CA GLU A 42 11.98 16.67 -16.81
C GLU A 42 13.25 17.54 -16.84
N GLY A 43 13.14 18.80 -16.42
CA GLY A 43 14.20 19.79 -16.52
C GLY A 43 14.41 20.33 -17.93
N TYR A 44 15.60 20.86 -18.18
CA TYR A 44 15.99 21.53 -19.42
C TYR A 44 17.10 20.76 -20.13
N PRO A 45 17.27 20.97 -21.45
CA PRO A 45 18.39 20.42 -22.19
C PRO A 45 19.73 20.65 -21.48
N GLY A 46 20.57 19.61 -21.47
CA GLY A 46 21.86 19.62 -20.77
C GLY A 46 21.80 19.14 -19.31
N GLY A 47 20.65 18.66 -18.84
CA GLY A 47 20.49 18.10 -17.49
C GLY A 47 20.46 19.18 -16.42
N TYR A 48 19.64 20.22 -16.63
CA TYR A 48 19.50 21.34 -15.69
C TYR A 48 18.06 21.44 -15.17
N PHE A 49 17.87 21.74 -13.90
CA PHE A 49 16.57 22.03 -13.30
C PHE A 49 16.21 23.52 -13.37
N LYS A 50 17.20 24.41 -13.30
CA LYS A 50 17.07 25.88 -13.33
C LYS A 50 16.14 26.44 -12.24
N GLY A 51 16.30 25.99 -11.00
CA GLY A 51 15.40 26.33 -9.89
C GLY A 51 15.30 27.82 -9.51
N GLN A 52 16.26 28.66 -9.92
CA GLN A 52 16.18 30.12 -9.70
C GLN A 52 15.48 30.88 -10.83
N ARG A 53 15.20 30.22 -11.95
CA ARG A 53 14.55 30.85 -13.10
C ARG A 53 13.04 30.99 -12.81
N PRO A 54 12.42 32.14 -13.09
CA PRO A 54 10.96 32.26 -12.98
C PRO A 54 10.25 31.26 -13.89
N LEU A 55 9.17 30.69 -13.38
CA LEU A 55 8.30 29.76 -14.10
C LEU A 55 7.28 30.56 -14.94
N THR A 56 7.10 30.18 -16.21
CA THR A 56 6.06 30.78 -17.05
C THR A 56 4.68 30.19 -16.73
N ARG A 57 3.60 30.92 -17.08
CA ARG A 57 2.22 30.41 -16.90
C ARG A 57 1.97 29.13 -17.69
N TYR A 58 2.59 28.98 -18.87
CA TYR A 58 2.47 27.78 -19.70
C TYR A 58 3.16 26.57 -19.06
N GLU A 59 4.38 26.74 -18.55
CA GLU A 59 5.09 25.66 -17.85
C GLU A 59 4.35 25.26 -16.57
N ALA A 60 3.79 26.23 -15.84
CA ALA A 60 2.96 25.95 -14.67
C ALA A 60 1.71 25.13 -15.04
N ALA A 61 1.00 25.50 -16.12
CA ALA A 61 -0.18 24.78 -16.57
C ALA A 61 0.12 23.32 -16.95
N VAL A 62 1.23 23.08 -17.66
CA VAL A 62 1.67 21.73 -18.01
C VAL A 62 2.02 20.92 -16.76
N LEU A 63 2.74 21.52 -15.80
CA LEU A 63 3.07 20.85 -14.56
C LEU A 63 1.81 20.48 -13.75
N THR A 64 0.84 21.39 -13.66
CA THR A 64 -0.44 21.13 -12.98
C THR A 64 -1.19 19.97 -13.63
N GLU A 65 -1.23 19.91 -14.97
CA GLU A 65 -1.89 18.82 -15.69
C GLU A 65 -1.26 17.45 -15.39
N ARG A 66 0.07 17.36 -15.38
CA ARG A 66 0.79 16.13 -15.03
C ARG A 66 0.51 15.70 -13.59
N VAL A 67 0.49 16.65 -12.66
CA VAL A 67 0.18 16.39 -11.25
C VAL A 67 -1.24 15.87 -11.09
N VAL A 68 -2.22 16.50 -11.76
CA VAL A 68 -3.62 16.04 -11.71
C VAL A 68 -3.74 14.61 -12.24
N LYS A 69 -3.16 14.32 -13.41
CA LYS A 69 -3.16 12.95 -13.96
C LYS A 69 -2.53 11.93 -13.01
N LYS A 70 -1.39 12.27 -12.41
CA LYS A 70 -0.73 11.38 -11.45
C LYS A 70 -1.62 11.12 -10.23
N LEU A 71 -2.29 12.14 -9.71
CA LEU A 71 -3.24 11.99 -8.61
C LEU A 71 -4.44 11.14 -9.02
N GLU A 72 -4.98 11.34 -10.21
CA GLU A 72 -6.06 10.50 -10.76
C GLU A 72 -5.62 9.03 -10.88
N GLU A 73 -4.40 8.77 -11.35
CA GLU A 73 -3.82 7.42 -11.39
C GLU A 73 -3.66 6.80 -10.00
N GLU A 74 -3.15 7.55 -9.02
CA GLU A 74 -3.02 7.04 -7.64
C GLU A 74 -4.38 6.78 -6.99
N LEU A 75 -5.39 7.62 -7.26
CA LEU A 75 -6.77 7.42 -6.76
C LEU A 75 -7.51 6.31 -7.51
N ALA A 76 -7.15 6.05 -8.77
CA ALA A 76 -7.71 4.98 -9.58
C ALA A 76 -7.09 3.61 -9.28
N LYS A 77 -5.92 3.57 -8.62
CA LYS A 77 -5.40 2.33 -8.05
C LYS A 77 -6.29 1.99 -6.86
N PRO A 78 -7.07 0.89 -6.90
CA PRO A 78 -7.78 0.45 -5.72
C PRO A 78 -6.73 0.15 -4.65
N GLU A 79 -6.63 1.04 -3.66
CA GLU A 79 -5.96 0.75 -2.40
C GLU A 79 -6.44 -0.63 -1.93
N GLU A 80 -5.53 -1.58 -1.82
CA GLU A 80 -5.62 -2.62 -0.78
C GLU A 80 -6.83 -3.59 -0.76
N ALA A 81 -7.71 -3.61 -1.76
CA ALA A 81 -8.76 -4.64 -1.88
C ALA A 81 -8.18 -6.07 -2.10
N ALA A 82 -6.88 -6.17 -2.38
CA ALA A 82 -6.20 -7.42 -2.74
C ALA A 82 -5.43 -8.09 -1.57
N LYS A 83 -5.67 -7.71 -0.31
CA LYS A 83 -5.12 -8.44 0.86
C LYS A 83 -6.16 -9.23 1.65
N VAL A 84 -7.32 -9.52 1.07
CA VAL A 84 -8.09 -10.69 1.52
C VAL A 84 -7.35 -11.90 0.96
N ASN A 85 -6.41 -12.47 1.74
CA ASN A 85 -5.71 -13.66 1.32
C ASN A 85 -6.69 -14.87 1.43
N ALA A 86 -6.51 -15.87 0.57
CA ALA A 86 -7.40 -17.04 0.54
C ALA A 86 -7.39 -17.78 1.89
N ASP A 87 -6.31 -17.66 2.64
CA ASP A 87 -6.12 -18.28 3.96
C ASP A 87 -7.02 -17.65 5.03
N ASP A 88 -7.23 -16.32 4.99
CA ASP A 88 -8.09 -15.57 5.88
C ASP A 88 -9.56 -15.91 5.60
N ILE A 89 -9.94 -16.05 4.33
CA ILE A 89 -11.29 -16.52 3.93
C ILE A 89 -11.50 -17.96 4.42
N ALA A 90 -10.50 -18.82 4.27
CA ALA A 90 -10.58 -20.20 4.74
C ALA A 90 -10.67 -20.28 6.27
N ALA A 91 -9.95 -19.43 7.00
CA ALA A 91 -10.01 -19.34 8.46
C ALA A 91 -11.40 -18.87 8.94
N VAL A 92 -11.96 -17.83 8.33
CA VAL A 92 -13.31 -17.35 8.65
C VAL A 92 -14.37 -18.40 8.33
N LYS A 93 -14.25 -19.09 7.18
CA LYS A 93 -15.19 -20.17 6.81
C LYS A 93 -15.14 -21.32 7.81
N LYS A 94 -13.94 -21.74 8.21
CA LYS A 94 -13.77 -22.78 9.23
C LYS A 94 -14.39 -22.37 10.56
N LEU A 95 -14.21 -21.12 10.97
CA LEU A 95 -14.85 -20.57 12.16
C LEU A 95 -16.38 -20.65 12.06
N VAL A 96 -16.96 -20.22 10.94
CA VAL A 96 -18.41 -20.25 10.72
C VAL A 96 -18.98 -21.68 10.80
N ASP A 97 -18.27 -22.66 10.25
CA ASP A 97 -18.68 -24.06 10.29
C ASP A 97 -18.63 -24.63 11.73
N GLU A 98 -17.60 -24.28 12.50
CA GLU A 98 -17.43 -24.69 13.90
C GLU A 98 -18.53 -24.07 14.79
N TYR A 99 -18.75 -22.76 14.69
CA TYR A 99 -19.82 -22.07 15.43
C TYR A 99 -21.21 -22.60 15.05
N GLY A 100 -21.44 -22.99 13.80
CA GLY A 100 -22.70 -23.59 13.37
C GLY A 100 -22.99 -24.93 14.04
N SER A 101 -21.95 -25.74 14.28
CA SER A 101 -22.07 -27.00 15.02
C SER A 101 -22.40 -26.75 16.49
N ASP A 102 -21.65 -25.85 17.14
CA ASP A 102 -21.82 -25.54 18.56
C ASP A 102 -23.21 -24.98 18.85
N ILE A 103 -23.73 -24.11 17.98
CA ILE A 103 -25.09 -23.56 18.10
C ILE A 103 -26.14 -24.69 18.05
N LYS A 104 -25.94 -25.68 17.18
CA LYS A 104 -26.88 -26.80 17.05
C LYS A 104 -26.89 -27.69 18.28
N ASP A 105 -25.75 -27.86 18.93
CA ASP A 105 -25.64 -28.64 20.17
C ASP A 105 -26.23 -27.86 21.36
N LEU A 106 -25.95 -26.55 21.47
CA LEU A 106 -26.61 -25.68 22.45
C LEU A 106 -28.14 -25.68 22.30
N GLN A 107 -28.67 -25.74 21.08
CA GLN A 107 -30.12 -25.85 20.85
C GLN A 107 -30.71 -27.16 21.39
N LYS A 108 -30.00 -28.28 21.25
CA LYS A 108 -30.42 -29.58 21.82
C LYS A 108 -30.41 -29.53 23.34
N ASP A 109 -29.37 -28.95 23.92
CA ASP A 109 -29.24 -28.84 25.38
C ASP A 109 -30.33 -27.95 25.96
N VAL A 110 -30.62 -26.81 25.33
CA VAL A 110 -31.73 -25.93 25.73
C VAL A 110 -33.08 -26.65 25.62
N ALA A 111 -33.30 -27.46 24.58
CA ALA A 111 -34.52 -28.25 24.45
C ALA A 111 -34.65 -29.29 25.58
N GLY A 112 -33.57 -30.03 25.86
CA GLY A 112 -33.53 -31.02 26.95
C GLY A 112 -33.74 -30.39 28.33
N LEU A 113 -33.15 -29.21 28.58
CA LEU A 113 -33.37 -28.45 29.82
C LEU A 113 -34.83 -28.00 29.96
N LYS A 114 -35.48 -27.55 28.88
CA LYS A 114 -36.91 -27.21 28.92
C LYS A 114 -37.77 -28.42 29.29
N ASP A 115 -37.46 -29.59 28.74
CA ASP A 115 -38.17 -30.84 29.07
C ASP A 115 -37.96 -31.26 30.54
N GLN A 116 -36.76 -31.07 31.08
CA GLN A 116 -36.48 -31.33 32.50
C GLN A 116 -37.20 -30.35 33.43
N VAL A 117 -37.22 -29.05 33.09
CA VAL A 117 -37.97 -28.05 33.87
C VAL A 117 -39.46 -28.35 33.87
N ALA A 118 -40.04 -28.77 32.74
CA ALA A 118 -41.44 -29.16 32.67
C ALA A 118 -41.78 -30.37 33.56
N LYS A 119 -40.87 -31.35 33.65
CA LYS A 119 -41.03 -32.53 34.52
C LYS A 119 -40.88 -32.22 36.01
N ASN A 120 -40.00 -31.28 36.38
CA ASN A 120 -39.78 -30.88 37.77
C ASN A 120 -40.85 -29.90 38.30
N SER A 121 -41.66 -29.33 37.41
CA SER A 121 -42.73 -28.37 37.74
C SER A 121 -44.12 -29.02 37.84
N SER A 122 -44.22 -30.34 37.65
CA SER A 122 -45.42 -31.17 37.89
C SER A 122 -45.26 -31.97 39.18
#